data_AF-A0A529PZ16-F1
#
_entry.id   AF-A0A529PZ16-F1
#
_cell.length_a   1.000
_cell.length_b   1.000
_cell.length_c   1.000
_cell.angle_alpha   90.00
_cell.angle_beta   90.00
_cell.angle_gamma   90.00
#
_symmetry.space_group_name_H-M   'P 1'
#
loop_
_entity.id
_entity.type
_entity.pdbx_description
1 polymer ?
#
loop_
_entity_poly.entity_id
_entity_poly.type
_entity_poly.pdbx_seq_one_letter_code
_entity_poly.pdbx_strand_id
1 'polypeptide(L)'
;YYILAHSTGAVIALLASPSMVNRVRRMVLLAPFLEVPDMPVSIATVRRVCAIFCALGLGWLYAAIGPRPKVPPAFEVNKVTSDPARYRRNVGIYEAWPQLALGGPTIRWLKA
;
A
#
# COMPACT_ATOMS: atom_id res chain seq x y z
N TYR A 1 11.24 -21.64 10.05
CA TYR A 1 11.50 -20.21 9.78
C TYR A 1 10.85 -19.31 10.82
N TYR A 2 11.28 -18.05 10.87
CA TYR A 2 10.67 -16.97 11.64
C TYR A 2 10.30 -15.84 10.68
N ILE A 3 9.24 -15.10 10.97
CA ILE A 3 8.85 -13.92 10.19
C ILE A 3 8.94 -12.69 11.08
N LEU A 4 9.60 -11.64 10.60
CA LEU A 4 9.49 -10.28 11.11
C LEU A 4 8.87 -9.42 10.02
N ALA A 5 7.76 -8.76 10.31
CA ALA A 5 7.04 -7.96 9.32
C ALA A 5 6.44 -6.69 9.94
N HIS A 6 6.30 -5.65 9.12
CA HIS A 6 5.76 -4.36 9.51
C HIS A 6 4.66 -3.89 8.55
N SER A 7 3.66 -3.14 9.04
CA SER A 7 2.62 -2.50 8.22
C SER A 7 1.90 -3.50 7.31
N THR A 8 1.86 -3.26 5.99
CA THR A 8 1.24 -4.15 5.01
C THR A 8 1.88 -5.55 5.01
N GLY A 9 3.19 -5.64 5.20
CA GLY A 9 3.87 -6.94 5.29
C GLY A 9 3.37 -7.77 6.48
N ALA A 10 3.02 -7.11 7.59
CA ALA A 10 2.52 -7.78 8.77
C ALA A 10 1.12 -8.36 8.57
N VAL A 11 0.21 -7.61 7.91
CA VAL A 11 -1.14 -8.13 7.60
C VAL A 11 -1.08 -9.25 6.54
N ILE A 12 -0.21 -9.14 5.53
CA ILE A 12 0.00 -10.22 4.54
C ILE A 12 0.46 -11.49 5.25
N ALA A 13 1.46 -11.37 6.14
CA ALA A 13 1.96 -12.52 6.86
C ALA A 13 0.88 -13.15 7.75
N LEU A 14 0.06 -12.33 8.42
CA LEU A 14 -1.06 -12.78 9.24
C LEU A 14 -2.10 -13.54 8.42
N LEU A 15 -2.52 -13.00 7.26
CA LEU A 15 -3.48 -13.63 6.34
C LEU A 15 -2.95 -14.95 5.76
N ALA A 16 -1.65 -15.02 5.48
CA ALA A 16 -1.00 -16.24 5.00
C ALA A 16 -0.70 -17.25 6.12
N SER A 17 -0.87 -16.91 7.40
CA SER A 17 -0.46 -17.79 8.51
C SER A 17 -1.02 -19.22 8.45
N PRO A 18 -2.29 -19.48 8.02
CA PRO A 18 -2.81 -20.86 7.94
C PRO A 18 -2.06 -21.74 6.94
N SER A 19 -1.54 -21.17 5.85
CA SER A 19 -0.77 -21.93 4.86
C SER A 19 0.70 -22.14 5.26
N MET A 20 1.15 -21.49 6.35
CA MET A 20 2.54 -21.50 6.79
C MET A 20 2.78 -22.24 8.11
N VAL A 21 1.74 -22.84 8.72
CA VAL A 21 1.79 -23.50 10.04
C VAL A 21 2.93 -24.53 10.15
N ASN A 22 3.20 -25.29 9.09
CA ASN A 22 4.25 -26.32 9.08
C ASN A 22 5.67 -25.78 8.77
N ARG A 23 5.80 -24.49 8.45
CA ARG A 23 7.07 -23.87 8.00
C ARG A 23 7.55 -22.75 8.93
N VAL A 24 6.64 -22.01 9.54
CA VAL A 24 6.91 -20.82 10.36
C VAL A 24 6.62 -21.13 11.81
N ARG A 25 7.65 -21.03 12.66
CA ARG A 25 7.53 -21.36 14.10
C ARG A 25 6.99 -20.19 14.92
N ARG A 26 7.37 -18.95 14.58
CA ARG A 26 6.88 -17.72 15.23
C ARG A 26 6.90 -16.54 14.25
N MET A 27 6.04 -15.56 14.52
CA MET A 27 5.90 -14.32 13.76
C MET A 27 5.98 -13.14 14.72
N VAL A 28 6.75 -12.12 14.38
CA VAL A 28 6.78 -10.82 15.06
C VAL A 28 6.19 -9.81 14.08
N LEU A 29 5.01 -9.29 14.42
CA LEU A 29 4.20 -8.44 13.54
C LEU A 29 4.08 -7.05 14.16
N LEU A 30 4.59 -6.04 13.47
CA LEU A 30 4.66 -4.66 13.94
C LEU A 30 3.65 -3.80 13.16
N ALA A 31 2.79 -3.07 13.87
CA ALA A 31 1.81 -2.14 13.31
C ALA A 31 1.06 -2.69 12.07
N PRO A 32 0.39 -3.85 12.16
CA PRO A 32 -0.30 -4.44 11.00
C PRO A 32 -1.33 -3.46 10.44
N PHE A 33 -1.30 -3.26 9.12
CA PHE A 33 -2.23 -2.38 8.43
C PHE A 33 -3.59 -3.07 8.27
N LEU A 34 -4.38 -3.08 9.34
CA LEU A 34 -5.67 -3.76 9.40
C LEU A 34 -6.79 -2.96 8.73
N GLU A 35 -6.73 -1.63 8.84
CA GLU A 35 -7.73 -0.73 8.28
C GLU A 35 -7.11 0.62 7.87
N VAL A 36 -7.85 1.36 7.05
CA VAL A 36 -7.54 2.75 6.73
C VAL A 36 -8.21 3.62 7.80
N PRO A 37 -7.45 4.28 8.69
CA PRO A 37 -8.04 5.16 9.70
C PRO A 37 -8.78 6.32 9.04
N ASP A 38 -9.80 6.83 9.73
CA ASP A 38 -10.61 8.00 9.33
C ASP A 38 -11.40 7.85 8.02
N MET A 39 -11.68 6.62 7.59
CA MET A 39 -12.58 6.37 6.47
C MET A 39 -14.05 6.44 6.93
N PRO A 40 -14.87 7.37 6.39
CA PRO A 40 -16.25 7.58 6.85
C PRO A 40 -17.22 6.46 6.45
N VAL A 41 -16.74 5.47 5.70
CA VAL A 41 -17.54 4.36 5.16
C VAL A 41 -16.92 3.02 5.55
N SER A 42 -17.76 2.02 5.81
CA SER A 42 -17.27 0.69 6.19
C SER A 42 -16.52 0.01 5.05
N ILE A 43 -15.50 -0.80 5.40
CA ILE A 43 -14.69 -1.59 4.45
C ILE A 43 -15.58 -2.46 3.54
N ALA A 44 -16.67 -3.03 4.09
CA ALA A 44 -17.62 -3.83 3.32
C ALA A 44 -18.33 -3.02 2.22
N THR A 45 -18.67 -1.76 2.50
CA THR A 45 -19.25 -0.86 1.50
C THR A 45 -18.22 -0.48 0.45
N VAL A 46 -16.99 -0.15 0.85
CA VAL A 46 -15.88 0.13 -0.09
C VAL A 46 -15.67 -1.03 -1.04
N ARG A 47 -15.61 -2.27 -0.53
CA ARG A 47 -15.45 -3.48 -1.35
C ARG A 47 -16.60 -3.66 -2.33
N ARG A 48 -17.85 -3.47 -1.91
CA ARG A 48 -19.03 -3.59 -2.80
C ARG A 48 -18.99 -2.55 -3.92
N VAL A 49 -18.73 -1.29 -3.59
CA VAL A 49 -18.59 -0.21 -4.57
C VAL A 49 -17.47 -0.55 -5.55
N CYS A 50 -16.27 -0.89 -5.05
CA CYS A 50 -15.14 -1.24 -5.92
C CYS A 50 -15.45 -2.46 -6.81
N ALA A 51 -16.20 -3.44 -6.32
CA ALA A 51 -16.63 -4.59 -7.12
C ALA A 51 -17.57 -4.18 -8.27
N ILE A 52 -18.52 -3.27 -8.03
CA ILE A 52 -19.41 -2.73 -9.07
C ILE A 52 -18.59 -2.01 -10.14
N PHE A 53 -17.72 -1.07 -9.75
CA PHE A 53 -16.86 -0.36 -10.69
C PHE A 53 -15.97 -1.33 -11.49
N CYS A 54 -15.43 -2.37 -10.86
CA CYS A 54 -14.65 -3.38 -11.58
C CYS A 54 -15.51 -4.19 -12.57
N ALA A 55 -16.76 -4.52 -12.21
CA ALA A 55 -17.68 -5.21 -13.12
C ALA A 55 -18.05 -4.36 -14.34
N LEU A 56 -18.09 -3.03 -14.17
CA LEU A 56 -18.28 -2.05 -15.24
C LEU A 56 -16.99 -1.77 -16.04
N GLY A 57 -15.89 -2.47 -15.79
CA GLY A 57 -14.61 -2.23 -16.48
C GLY A 57 -13.82 -1.01 -16.00
N LEU A 58 -14.26 -0.34 -14.94
CA LEU A 58 -13.66 0.89 -14.40
C LEU A 58 -12.59 0.63 -13.32
N GLY A 59 -12.13 -0.61 -13.18
CA GLY A 59 -11.15 -1.00 -12.14
C GLY A 59 -9.78 -0.34 -12.28
N TRP A 60 -9.46 0.25 -13.44
CA TRP A 60 -8.19 0.93 -13.69
C TRP A 60 -8.14 2.37 -13.15
N LEU A 61 -9.29 2.96 -12.80
CA LEU A 61 -9.35 4.31 -12.24
C LEU A 61 -8.69 4.36 -10.86
N TYR A 62 -8.08 5.51 -10.54
CA TYR A 62 -7.54 5.77 -9.21
C TYR A 62 -8.67 5.96 -8.21
N ALA A 63 -8.62 5.23 -7.09
CA ALA A 63 -9.61 5.36 -6.03
C ALA A 63 -9.29 6.51 -5.07
N ALA A 64 -8.02 6.85 -4.93
CA ALA A 64 -7.55 7.96 -4.12
C ALA A 64 -6.19 8.47 -4.64
N ILE A 65 -5.86 9.73 -4.35
CA ILE A 65 -4.54 10.38 -4.57
C ILE A 65 -4.17 10.60 -6.05
N GLY A 66 -4.68 9.78 -6.98
CA GLY A 66 -4.45 9.93 -8.41
C GLY A 66 -3.08 9.41 -8.87
N PRO A 67 -2.67 9.69 -10.12
CA PRO A 67 -1.33 9.34 -10.60
C PRO A 67 -0.27 10.05 -9.78
N ARG A 68 0.97 9.52 -9.81
CA ARG A 68 2.07 10.15 -9.11
C ARG A 68 2.30 11.58 -9.62
N PRO A 69 2.50 12.57 -8.74
CA PRO A 69 2.93 13.90 -9.14
C PRO A 69 4.26 13.85 -9.91
N LYS A 70 4.37 14.64 -10.98
CA LYS A 70 5.61 14.73 -11.78
C LYS A 70 6.79 15.26 -10.97
N VAL A 71 6.50 16.13 -10.00
CA VAL A 71 7.50 16.72 -9.10
C VAL A 71 7.28 16.15 -7.71
N PRO A 72 8.31 15.56 -7.08
CA PRO A 72 8.18 15.07 -5.71
C PRO A 72 7.96 16.24 -4.74
N PRO A 73 7.17 16.04 -3.66
CA PRO A 73 7.03 17.06 -2.63
C PRO A 73 8.37 17.32 -1.95
N ALA A 74 8.63 18.56 -1.53
CA ALA A 74 9.84 18.92 -0.81
C ALA A 74 10.05 18.02 0.43
N PHE A 75 11.32 17.80 0.81
CA PHE A 75 11.67 16.92 1.93
C PHE A 75 10.92 17.28 3.23
N GLU A 76 10.81 18.57 3.53
CA GLU A 76 10.16 19.11 4.74
C GLU A 76 8.68 18.71 4.89
N VAL A 77 7.98 18.52 3.78
CA VAL A 77 6.55 18.14 3.79
C VAL A 77 6.34 16.67 3.45
N ASN A 78 7.42 15.91 3.21
CA ASN A 78 7.33 14.49 2.94
C ASN A 78 7.00 13.72 4.22
N LYS A 79 6.03 12.81 4.11
CA LYS A 79 5.52 12.02 5.24
C LYS A 79 6.14 10.61 5.35
N VAL A 80 6.97 10.22 4.37
CA VAL A 80 7.42 8.81 4.22
C VAL A 80 8.74 8.57 4.94
N THR A 81 9.57 9.59 5.12
CA THR A 81 10.87 9.45 5.79
C THR A 81 11.37 10.75 6.39
N SER A 82 11.94 10.68 7.59
CA SER A 82 12.67 11.78 8.22
C SER A 82 14.18 11.80 7.89
N ASP A 83 14.65 10.90 7.01
CA ASP A 83 16.05 10.77 6.62
C ASP A 83 16.30 11.47 5.26
N PRO A 84 17.08 12.58 5.22
CA PRO A 84 17.34 13.32 3.99
C PRO A 84 18.11 12.51 2.93
N ALA A 85 18.99 11.58 3.34
CA ALA A 85 19.72 10.73 2.41
C ALA A 85 18.79 9.69 1.78
N ARG A 86 17.90 9.08 2.58
CA ARG A 86 16.86 8.17 2.08
C ARG A 86 15.92 8.87 1.11
N TYR A 87 15.46 10.08 1.45
CA TYR A 87 14.60 10.86 0.58
C TYR A 87 15.26 11.13 -0.78
N ARG A 88 16.49 11.69 -0.78
CA ARG A 88 17.21 11.99 -2.03
C ARG A 88 17.44 10.76 -2.89
N ARG A 89 17.83 9.63 -2.28
CA ARG A 89 17.98 8.36 -3.00
C ARG A 89 16.67 7.91 -3.66
N ASN A 90 15.57 7.92 -2.91
CA ASN A 90 14.28 7.46 -3.43
C ASN A 90 13.76 8.38 -4.54
N VAL A 91 13.95 9.70 -4.40
CA VAL A 91 13.61 10.67 -5.46
C VAL A 91 14.45 10.41 -6.72
N GLY A 92 15.77 10.26 -6.58
CA GLY A 92 16.66 10.01 -7.71
C GLY A 92 16.35 8.74 -8.51
N ILE A 93 15.84 7.69 -7.85
CA ILE A 93 15.36 6.47 -8.55
C ILE A 93 14.22 6.81 -9.51
N TYR A 94 13.26 7.63 -9.07
CA TYR A 94 12.11 8.00 -9.91
C TYR A 94 12.45 9.02 -10.98
N GLU A 95 13.42 9.90 -10.74
CA GLU A 95 13.93 10.82 -11.74
C GLU A 95 14.65 10.07 -12.86
N ALA A 96 15.48 9.08 -12.50
CA ALA A 96 16.18 8.23 -13.47
C ALA A 96 15.22 7.26 -14.20
N TRP A 97 14.21 6.75 -13.49
CA TRP A 97 13.29 5.74 -14.01
C TRP A 97 11.82 6.09 -13.72
N PRO A 98 11.23 7.08 -14.43
CA PRO A 98 9.88 7.55 -14.17
C PRO A 98 8.80 6.47 -14.26
N GLN A 99 9.01 5.45 -15.09
CA GLN A 99 8.09 4.32 -15.27
C GLN A 99 8.00 3.39 -14.05
N LEU A 100 8.97 3.43 -13.14
CA LEU A 100 8.93 2.68 -11.88
C LEU A 100 8.13 3.39 -10.79
N ALA A 101 7.68 4.61 -11.06
CA ALA A 101 7.01 5.43 -10.09
C ALA A 101 5.53 5.03 -9.94
N LEU A 102 5.10 4.84 -8.70
CA LEU A 102 3.73 4.43 -8.36
C LEU A 102 2.89 5.65 -7.97
N GLY A 103 1.65 5.69 -8.47
CA GLY A 103 0.61 6.60 -8.03
C GLY A 103 -0.19 6.03 -6.85
N GLY A 104 -1.35 6.63 -6.59
CA GLY A 104 -2.32 6.12 -5.63
C GLY A 104 -2.89 4.75 -6.02
N PRO A 105 -3.58 4.07 -5.09
CA PRO A 105 -4.22 2.79 -5.39
C PRO A 105 -5.36 2.96 -6.41
N THR A 106 -5.49 1.99 -7.31
CA THR A 106 -6.64 1.89 -8.22
C THR A 106 -7.83 1.23 -7.55
N ILE A 107 -9.03 1.39 -8.12
CA ILE A 107 -10.25 0.72 -7.65
C ILE A 107 -10.06 -0.80 -7.60
N ARG A 108 -9.42 -1.38 -8.62
CA ARG A 108 -9.12 -2.82 -8.65
C ARG A 108 -8.12 -3.23 -7.58
N TRP A 109 -7.17 -2.36 -7.24
CA TRP A 109 -6.25 -2.61 -6.12
C TRP A 109 -7.00 -2.66 -4.78
N LEU A 110 -7.93 -1.74 -4.54
CA LEU A 110 -8.74 -1.72 -3.30
C LEU A 110 -9.77 -2.86 -3.20
N LYS A 111 -10.19 -3.43 -4.33
CA LYS A 111 -11.10 -4.58 -4.35
C LYS A 111 -10.42 -5.89 -3.92
N ALA A 112 -9.15 -6.06 -4.32
CA ALA A 112 -8.37 -7.29 -4.16
C ALA A 112 -8.21 -7.69 -2.70
#